data_AF-A0A6J4QHI8-F1
#
_entry.id   AF-A0A6J4QHI8-F1
#
_cell.length_a   1.000
_cell.length_b   1.000
_cell.length_c   1.000
_cell.angle_alpha   90.00
_cell.angle_beta   90.00
_cell.angle_gamma   90.00
#
_symmetry.space_group_name_H-M   'P 1'
#
loop_
_entity.id
_entity.type
_entity.pdbx_description
1 polymer ?
#
loop_
_entity_poly.entity_id
_entity_poly.type
_entity_poly.pdbx_seq_one_letter_code
_entity_poly.pdbx_strand_id
1 'polypeptide(L)'
;MHSASDRTRRARLRAIAALGLVALPVVGSTFLLPTVAGAATAAVAPAADAGVVAATEDPDPLIDAPGSRLAESPAVESGARQRMGAVEPADDAAAREAFFAAGYSHEDAVALADLWRFDVEQAALRAGSLLAQDVALADSPYASVEAAEGLSDEELAALFLERYSVDDARVLAEQWGAPADVDLADVQARAGRELRGVGVLPFVEPAQSAVAVDDDATAVDDLVDDEAVAVGDEAAEAETEAAAAFTEAGYSDDDAEVLSQVWRTPDAYSAKVRAGGFLRDGIALADSPFATPEAASALNRDELAQLFTTSGYTAEDAEVLASLWGMDVADATVAAGVELKTVGVLPFVDVVLPDDAR
;
A
#
# COMPACT_ATOMS: atom_id res chain seq x y z
N MET A 1 55.69 25.27 41.87
CA MET A 1 54.52 25.80 42.61
C MET A 1 53.29 25.46 41.76
N HIS A 2 52.76 24.23 41.78
CA HIS A 2 51.86 23.60 42.77
C HIS A 2 50.54 24.34 42.99
N SER A 3 49.49 23.92 42.26
CA SER A 3 48.10 23.70 42.73
C SER A 3 47.28 23.24 41.50
N ALA A 4 46.78 22.00 41.30
CA ALA A 4 46.24 20.93 42.15
C ALA A 4 44.88 21.26 42.79
N SER A 5 43.81 21.11 42.01
CA SER A 5 42.41 20.84 42.41
C SER A 5 41.68 20.41 41.12
N ASP A 6 40.92 19.34 40.99
CA ASP A 6 40.32 18.44 41.96
C ASP A 6 39.99 17.12 41.24
N ARG A 7 40.62 16.02 41.64
CA ARG A 7 40.28 14.65 41.22
C ARG A 7 39.90 13.89 42.47
N THR A 8 38.63 13.77 42.83
CA THR A 8 38.11 12.57 43.53
C THR A 8 36.60 12.63 43.79
N ARG A 9 35.81 11.71 43.20
CA ARG A 9 35.23 10.53 43.91
C ARG A 9 34.09 9.84 43.13
N ARG A 10 34.36 8.56 42.83
CA ARG A 10 33.54 7.35 43.08
C ARG A 10 32.25 7.21 42.27
N ALA A 11 32.22 6.33 41.27
CA ALA A 11 32.05 4.87 41.40
C ALA A 11 30.72 4.48 42.09
N ARG A 12 29.71 4.13 41.28
CA ARG A 12 28.59 3.23 41.59
C ARG A 12 28.31 2.44 40.31
N LEU A 13 28.81 1.20 40.25
CA LEU A 13 28.10 -0.04 40.57
C LEU A 13 27.23 -0.52 39.40
N ARG A 14 27.76 -1.56 38.77
CA ARG A 14 27.09 -2.48 37.84
C ARG A 14 25.79 -2.99 38.46
N ALA A 15 24.71 -2.95 37.70
CA ALA A 15 23.53 -3.78 37.92
C ALA A 15 23.29 -4.58 36.63
N ILE A 16 23.73 -5.84 36.66
CA ILE A 16 23.35 -6.88 35.70
C ILE A 16 22.01 -7.42 36.21
N ALA A 17 20.94 -7.18 35.45
CA ALA A 17 19.66 -7.85 35.68
C ALA A 17 19.63 -9.11 34.81
N ALA A 18 19.76 -10.25 35.47
CA ALA A 18 19.51 -11.57 34.92
C ALA A 18 18.01 -11.85 34.94
N LEU A 19 17.40 -11.98 33.76
CA LEU A 19 16.17 -12.74 33.52
C LEU A 19 16.64 -13.99 32.77
N GLY A 20 16.47 -15.22 33.25
CA GLY A 20 15.28 -15.78 33.87
C GLY A 20 14.75 -16.88 32.93
N LEU A 21 15.62 -17.83 32.60
CA LEU A 21 15.35 -18.95 31.69
C LEU A 21 14.39 -19.94 32.38
N VAL A 22 13.12 -19.95 31.94
CA VAL A 22 12.13 -20.93 32.37
C VAL A 22 12.19 -22.12 31.40
N ALA A 23 12.75 -23.23 31.87
CA ALA A 23 12.71 -24.51 31.19
C ALA A 23 11.31 -25.13 31.32
N LEU A 24 10.61 -25.32 30.21
CA LEU A 24 9.38 -26.12 30.14
C LEU A 24 9.73 -27.57 29.76
N PRO A 25 9.09 -28.58 30.38
CA PRO A 25 9.33 -29.98 30.05
C PRO A 25 8.71 -30.36 28.70
N VAL A 26 9.55 -30.95 27.85
CA VAL A 26 9.20 -31.66 26.62
C VAL A 26 8.31 -32.86 26.96
N VAL A 27 7.04 -32.82 26.54
CA VAL A 27 6.17 -34.02 26.51
C VAL A 27 6.33 -34.65 25.13
N GLY A 28 7.01 -35.80 25.10
CA GLY A 28 7.17 -36.60 23.89
C GLY A 28 5.84 -37.25 23.48
N SER A 29 5.32 -36.84 22.33
CA SER A 29 4.26 -37.56 21.63
C SER A 29 4.89 -38.43 20.55
N THR A 30 5.00 -39.73 20.82
CA THR A 30 5.31 -40.74 19.79
C THR A 30 4.08 -40.97 18.92
N PHE A 31 4.04 -40.36 17.74
CA PHE A 31 3.11 -40.78 16.68
C PHE A 31 3.72 -41.94 15.89
N LEU A 32 3.02 -43.07 15.92
CA LEU A 32 3.26 -44.21 15.04
C LEU A 32 2.63 -43.91 13.67
N LEU A 33 3.45 -43.78 12.62
CA LEU A 33 2.98 -43.78 11.23
C LEU A 33 2.70 -45.22 10.77
N PRO A 34 1.61 -45.49 10.04
CA PRO A 34 1.45 -46.71 9.29
C PRO A 34 2.22 -46.61 7.96
N THR A 35 3.09 -47.59 7.73
CA THR A 35 3.69 -47.87 6.42
C THR A 35 2.62 -48.35 5.44
N VAL A 36 2.35 -47.59 4.39
CA VAL A 36 1.56 -48.05 3.25
C VAL A 36 2.50 -48.28 2.07
N ALA A 37 2.92 -49.53 1.93
CA ALA A 37 3.54 -50.03 0.70
C ALA A 37 2.40 -50.37 -0.30
N GLY A 38 2.47 -49.82 -1.51
CA GLY A 38 1.43 -50.05 -2.51
C GLY A 38 1.86 -49.64 -3.91
N ALA A 39 2.83 -50.36 -4.48
CA ALA A 39 3.07 -50.36 -5.90
C ALA A 39 1.94 -51.10 -6.63
N ALA A 40 1.31 -50.47 -7.62
CA ALA A 40 0.51 -51.18 -8.61
C ALA A 40 0.60 -50.46 -9.97
N THR A 41 1.53 -50.94 -10.79
CA THR A 41 1.49 -50.84 -12.24
C THR A 41 0.27 -51.60 -12.78
N ALA A 42 -0.57 -50.96 -13.59
CA ALA A 42 -1.48 -51.67 -14.49
C ALA A 42 -1.62 -50.92 -15.81
N ALA A 43 -1.45 -51.69 -16.88
CA ALA A 43 -1.40 -51.29 -18.26
C ALA A 43 -2.80 -51.18 -18.90
N VAL A 44 -2.91 -50.24 -19.85
CA VAL A 44 -3.52 -50.32 -21.20
C VAL A 44 -4.61 -51.38 -21.44
N ALA A 45 -5.81 -50.94 -21.85
CA ALA A 45 -6.46 -51.34 -23.11
C ALA A 45 -7.72 -50.50 -23.45
N PRO A 46 -8.11 -50.40 -24.75
CA PRO A 46 -9.11 -49.46 -25.28
C PRO A 46 -10.43 -50.11 -25.75
N ALA A 47 -11.51 -49.32 -25.89
CA ALA A 47 -12.69 -49.55 -26.78
C ALA A 47 -13.65 -48.35 -26.64
N ALA A 48 -13.88 -47.55 -27.69
CA ALA A 48 -14.88 -47.74 -28.75
C ALA A 48 -16.31 -47.28 -28.38
N ASP A 49 -16.63 -46.09 -28.89
CA ASP A 49 -17.73 -45.76 -29.83
C ASP A 49 -19.22 -46.04 -29.49
N ALA A 50 -20.03 -45.09 -30.00
CA ALA A 50 -21.46 -45.12 -30.34
C ALA A 50 -22.55 -44.72 -29.30
N GLY A 51 -23.42 -43.80 -29.75
CA GLY A 51 -24.85 -43.78 -29.42
C GLY A 51 -25.38 -42.47 -28.82
N VAL A 52 -25.65 -41.42 -29.59
CA VAL A 52 -26.94 -41.12 -30.27
C VAL A 52 -28.06 -40.57 -29.34
N VAL A 53 -28.40 -39.31 -29.66
CA VAL A 53 -29.55 -38.46 -29.33
C VAL A 53 -30.94 -39.05 -29.60
N ALA A 54 -31.89 -38.80 -28.70
CA ALA A 54 -33.32 -38.44 -28.90
C ALA A 54 -34.02 -38.41 -27.51
N ALA A 55 -34.48 -37.28 -26.96
CA ALA A 55 -35.71 -36.52 -27.26
C ALA A 55 -37.02 -37.24 -26.86
N THR A 56 -38.00 -36.47 -26.35
CA THR A 56 -39.37 -36.81 -25.87
C THR A 56 -39.40 -37.24 -24.39
N GLU A 57 -40.24 -36.76 -23.48
CA GLU A 57 -41.55 -36.10 -23.54
C GLU A 57 -41.79 -35.35 -22.21
N ASP A 58 -42.37 -34.15 -22.29
CA ASP A 58 -43.11 -33.48 -21.22
C ASP A 58 -44.60 -33.78 -21.47
N PRO A 59 -45.41 -34.16 -20.45
CA PRO A 59 -46.25 -33.12 -19.82
C PRO A 59 -46.52 -33.30 -18.30
N ASP A 60 -46.34 -32.20 -17.56
CA ASP A 60 -47.29 -31.47 -16.66
C ASP A 60 -48.59 -32.18 -16.15
N PRO A 61 -49.31 -31.73 -15.08
CA PRO A 61 -49.00 -30.77 -14.00
C PRO A 61 -49.52 -31.22 -12.59
N LEU A 62 -49.47 -30.30 -11.60
CA LEU A 62 -50.23 -30.24 -10.33
C LEU A 62 -49.90 -31.23 -9.19
N ILE A 63 -49.18 -30.74 -8.17
CA ILE A 63 -49.61 -30.90 -6.77
C ILE A 63 -49.45 -29.58 -6.03
N ASP A 64 -50.60 -29.09 -5.61
CA ASP A 64 -50.86 -28.01 -4.66
C ASP A 64 -50.57 -28.51 -3.23
N ALA A 65 -49.76 -27.80 -2.45
CA ALA A 65 -49.59 -28.04 -1.02
C ALA A 65 -49.39 -26.71 -0.27
N PRO A 66 -50.27 -26.39 0.70
CA PRO A 66 -50.24 -25.13 1.43
C PRO A 66 -49.39 -25.22 2.71
N GLY A 67 -48.78 -24.09 3.07
CA GLY A 67 -48.59 -23.71 4.47
C GLY A 67 -47.22 -24.01 5.09
N SER A 68 -46.39 -22.97 5.15
CA SER A 68 -45.49 -22.75 6.28
C SER A 68 -45.18 -21.25 6.40
N ARG A 69 -46.09 -20.56 7.10
CA ARG A 69 -45.82 -19.26 7.74
C ARG A 69 -45.27 -19.56 9.13
N LEU A 70 -43.99 -19.26 9.35
CA LEU A 70 -43.40 -19.00 10.67
C LEU A 70 -42.57 -17.72 10.47
N ALA A 71 -43.16 -16.59 10.83
CA ALA A 71 -42.91 -15.91 12.11
C ALA A 71 -41.81 -14.85 11.93
N GLU A 72 -42.28 -13.64 11.63
CA GLU A 72 -41.55 -12.39 11.78
C GLU A 72 -41.07 -12.24 13.24
N SER A 73 -39.77 -11.98 13.40
CA SER A 73 -39.20 -11.43 14.63
C SER A 73 -38.74 -9.99 14.34
N PRO A 74 -39.29 -8.97 15.03
CA PRO A 74 -38.81 -7.60 14.93
C PRO A 74 -37.68 -7.36 15.94
N ALA A 75 -36.49 -7.05 15.45
CA ALA A 75 -35.39 -6.49 16.24
C ALA A 75 -34.84 -5.28 15.45
N VAL A 76 -35.36 -4.10 15.73
CA VAL A 76 -34.77 -3.08 16.62
C VAL A 76 -33.46 -2.51 16.07
N GLU A 77 -33.57 -1.25 15.67
CA GLU A 77 -32.56 -0.26 15.34
C GLU A 77 -31.20 -0.48 16.03
N SER A 78 -30.16 -0.65 15.20
CA SER A 78 -28.81 -0.25 15.54
C SER A 78 -28.40 0.83 14.53
N GLY A 79 -28.91 2.03 14.77
CA GLY A 79 -28.46 3.25 14.11
C GLY A 79 -27.11 3.69 14.68
N ALA A 80 -26.34 4.37 13.83
CA ALA A 80 -25.01 4.94 14.07
C ALA A 80 -23.82 3.97 13.91
N ARG A 81 -23.50 3.63 12.64
CA ARG A 81 -22.13 3.44 12.09
C ARG A 81 -22.17 3.14 10.58
N GLN A 82 -22.79 4.04 9.83
CA GLN A 82 -22.82 4.13 8.36
C GLN A 82 -22.56 5.64 8.09
N ARG A 83 -21.66 6.14 7.26
CA ARG A 83 -20.94 5.65 6.08
C ARG A 83 -19.69 6.54 5.91
N MET A 84 -18.50 5.96 5.85
CA MET A 84 -17.56 6.34 4.80
C MET A 84 -17.29 5.06 4.04
N GLY A 85 -18.33 4.60 3.34
CA GLY A 85 -18.18 3.48 2.42
C GLY A 85 -17.27 3.93 1.29
N ALA A 86 -16.38 3.05 0.84
CA ALA A 86 -15.95 3.06 -0.54
C ALA A 86 -17.21 3.28 -1.38
N VAL A 87 -17.26 4.43 -2.04
CA VAL A 87 -18.32 4.73 -3.00
C VAL A 87 -18.07 3.72 -4.10
N GLU A 88 -18.84 2.63 -4.13
CA GLU A 88 -18.94 1.83 -5.34
C GLU A 88 -19.14 2.81 -6.49
N PRO A 89 -18.33 2.74 -7.56
CA PRO A 89 -18.50 3.65 -8.67
C PRO A 89 -19.95 3.52 -9.09
N ALA A 90 -20.72 4.59 -8.89
CA ALA A 90 -22.03 4.69 -9.48
C ALA A 90 -21.89 4.28 -10.94
N ASP A 91 -22.78 3.41 -11.44
CA ASP A 91 -22.76 2.91 -12.82
C ASP A 91 -22.12 3.94 -13.75
N ASP A 92 -21.00 3.62 -14.39
CA ASP A 92 -20.22 4.61 -15.17
C ASP A 92 -21.11 5.36 -16.18
N ALA A 93 -22.18 4.70 -16.65
CA ALA A 93 -23.23 5.33 -17.44
C ALA A 93 -23.96 6.48 -16.71
N ALA A 94 -24.39 6.27 -15.46
CA ALA A 94 -25.08 7.25 -14.63
C ALA A 94 -24.16 8.41 -14.22
N ALA A 95 -22.90 8.13 -13.90
CA ALA A 95 -21.92 9.19 -13.61
C ALA A 95 -21.69 10.06 -14.85
N ARG A 96 -21.44 9.44 -16.00
CA ARG A 96 -21.29 10.15 -17.28
C ARG A 96 -22.55 10.96 -17.63
N GLU A 97 -23.74 10.40 -17.42
CA GLU A 97 -25.01 11.10 -17.66
C GLU A 97 -25.17 12.30 -16.73
N ALA A 98 -24.84 12.18 -15.43
CA ALA A 98 -24.91 13.28 -14.47
C ALA A 98 -24.00 14.46 -14.87
N PHE A 99 -22.80 14.17 -15.38
CA PHE A 99 -21.88 15.20 -15.88
C PHE A 99 -22.49 16.02 -17.03
N PHE A 100 -23.02 15.35 -18.06
CA PHE A 100 -23.62 16.04 -19.21
C PHE A 100 -25.00 16.65 -18.89
N ALA A 101 -25.78 16.04 -17.99
CA ALA A 101 -27.06 16.56 -17.54
C ALA A 101 -26.91 17.86 -16.73
N ALA A 102 -25.77 18.05 -16.05
CA ALA A 102 -25.40 19.30 -15.39
C ALA A 102 -24.98 20.42 -16.37
N GLY A 103 -24.94 20.13 -17.68
CA GLY A 103 -24.64 21.09 -18.74
C GLY A 103 -23.16 21.23 -19.09
N TYR A 104 -22.29 20.39 -18.50
CA TYR A 104 -20.88 20.33 -18.89
C TYR A 104 -20.72 19.66 -20.25
N SER A 105 -19.77 20.15 -21.02
CA SER A 105 -19.43 19.72 -22.36
C SER A 105 -18.27 18.73 -22.38
N HIS A 106 -17.97 18.17 -23.55
CA HIS A 106 -16.79 17.33 -23.70
C HIS A 106 -15.51 18.15 -23.51
N GLU A 107 -15.51 19.41 -23.94
CA GLU A 107 -14.41 20.35 -23.73
C GLU A 107 -14.14 20.59 -22.24
N ASP A 108 -15.19 20.66 -21.42
CA ASP A 108 -15.05 20.74 -19.95
C ASP A 108 -14.44 19.45 -19.38
N ALA A 109 -14.80 18.28 -19.91
CA ALA A 109 -14.17 17.02 -19.52
C ALA A 109 -12.67 16.98 -19.89
N VAL A 110 -12.29 17.54 -21.05
CA VAL A 110 -10.88 17.68 -21.45
C VAL A 110 -10.13 18.62 -20.52
N ALA A 111 -10.74 19.76 -20.16
CA ALA A 111 -10.15 20.70 -19.22
C ALA A 111 -9.97 20.05 -17.84
N LEU A 112 -10.97 19.33 -17.34
CA LEU A 112 -10.90 18.58 -16.08
C LEU A 112 -9.89 17.44 -16.14
N ALA A 113 -9.73 16.77 -17.27
CA ALA A 113 -8.74 15.72 -17.46
C ALA A 113 -7.31 16.24 -17.40
N ASP A 114 -7.03 17.37 -18.06
CA ASP A 114 -5.73 18.03 -17.94
C ASP A 114 -5.49 18.52 -16.51
N LEU A 115 -6.53 19.10 -15.89
CA LEU A 115 -6.49 19.61 -14.53
C LEU A 115 -6.20 18.55 -13.49
N TRP A 116 -6.89 17.40 -13.58
CA TRP A 116 -6.83 16.32 -12.60
C TRP A 116 -5.84 15.22 -12.99
N ARG A 117 -5.17 15.36 -14.14
CA ARG A 117 -4.26 14.37 -14.74
C ARG A 117 -4.90 12.99 -14.91
N PHE A 118 -6.18 12.97 -15.27
CA PHE A 118 -6.89 11.77 -15.69
C PHE A 118 -7.04 11.72 -17.20
N ASP A 119 -7.49 10.58 -17.74
CA ASP A 119 -8.05 10.60 -19.08
C ASP A 119 -9.42 11.31 -19.10
N VAL A 120 -9.84 11.74 -20.29
CA VAL A 120 -11.08 12.51 -20.49
C VAL A 120 -12.32 11.77 -19.97
N GLU A 121 -12.32 10.45 -20.06
CA GLU A 121 -13.44 9.62 -19.62
C GLU A 121 -13.46 9.51 -18.09
N GLN A 122 -12.33 9.21 -17.47
CA GLN A 122 -12.17 9.18 -16.01
C GLN A 122 -12.50 10.53 -15.36
N ALA A 123 -12.07 11.65 -15.96
CA ALA A 123 -12.40 12.99 -15.46
C ALA A 123 -13.91 13.26 -15.48
N ALA A 124 -14.59 12.91 -16.58
CA ALA A 124 -16.04 13.05 -16.70
C ALA A 124 -16.79 12.14 -15.72
N LEU A 125 -16.35 10.89 -15.53
CA LEU A 125 -16.95 9.95 -14.58
C LEU A 125 -16.82 10.44 -13.14
N ARG A 126 -15.61 10.88 -12.75
CA ARG A 126 -15.34 11.42 -11.42
C ARG A 126 -16.17 12.68 -11.15
N ALA A 127 -16.19 13.62 -12.09
CA ALA A 127 -16.98 14.84 -11.99
C ALA A 127 -18.48 14.56 -11.91
N GLY A 128 -18.96 13.63 -12.73
CA GLY A 128 -20.35 13.16 -12.70
C GLY A 128 -20.75 12.52 -11.37
N SER A 129 -19.87 11.70 -10.78
CA SER A 129 -20.09 11.12 -9.45
C SER A 129 -20.19 12.16 -8.34
N LEU A 130 -19.38 13.24 -8.41
CA LEU A 130 -19.48 14.38 -7.48
C LEU A 130 -20.81 15.11 -7.64
N LEU A 131 -21.22 15.39 -8.87
CA LEU A 131 -22.49 16.05 -9.17
C LEU A 131 -23.71 15.22 -8.72
N ALA A 132 -23.66 13.89 -8.88
CA ALA A 132 -24.71 12.99 -8.41
C ALA A 132 -24.85 12.97 -6.87
N GLN A 133 -23.82 13.42 -6.15
CA GLN A 133 -23.81 13.57 -4.70
C GLN A 133 -24.15 15.01 -4.26
N ASP A 134 -24.63 15.85 -5.17
CA ASP A 134 -24.86 17.30 -4.97
C ASP A 134 -23.59 18.06 -4.52
N VAL A 135 -22.41 17.56 -4.85
CA VAL A 135 -21.13 18.25 -4.61
C VAL A 135 -20.82 19.13 -5.82
N ALA A 136 -20.82 20.45 -5.63
CA ALA A 136 -20.44 21.37 -6.68
C ALA A 136 -18.98 21.13 -7.10
N LEU A 137 -18.71 21.11 -8.41
CA LEU A 137 -17.33 20.94 -8.90
C LEU A 137 -16.39 22.05 -8.42
N ALA A 138 -16.91 23.23 -8.09
CA ALA A 138 -16.16 24.34 -7.50
C ALA A 138 -15.73 24.10 -6.04
N ASP A 139 -16.44 23.23 -5.32
CA ASP A 139 -16.12 22.81 -3.95
C ASP A 139 -15.35 21.49 -3.91
N SER A 140 -15.05 20.92 -5.08
CA SER A 140 -14.19 19.75 -5.20
C SER A 140 -12.79 20.09 -4.66
N PRO A 141 -12.12 19.16 -3.94
CA PRO A 141 -10.73 19.35 -3.55
C PRO A 141 -9.77 19.56 -4.73
N TYR A 142 -10.26 19.39 -5.97
CA TYR A 142 -9.54 19.60 -7.21
C TYR A 142 -10.02 20.81 -8.04
N ALA A 143 -10.91 21.65 -7.48
CA ALA A 143 -11.45 22.84 -8.14
C ALA A 143 -10.45 24.02 -8.21
N SER A 144 -9.35 23.92 -7.46
CA SER A 144 -8.51 25.07 -7.13
C SER A 144 -7.38 25.32 -8.12
N VAL A 145 -7.73 25.57 -9.39
CA VAL A 145 -6.79 26.22 -10.34
C VAL A 145 -7.28 27.60 -10.77
N GLU A 146 -8.58 27.88 -10.80
CA GLU A 146 -9.06 29.27 -11.00
C GLU A 146 -8.76 30.18 -9.79
N ALA A 147 -8.58 29.62 -8.58
CA ALA A 147 -8.10 30.36 -7.43
C ALA A 147 -6.60 30.77 -7.52
N ALA A 148 -5.88 30.34 -8.57
CA ALA A 148 -4.47 30.67 -8.77
C ALA A 148 -4.25 31.92 -9.63
N GLU A 149 -5.25 32.39 -10.40
CA GLU A 149 -5.08 33.57 -11.27
C GLU A 149 -4.95 34.91 -10.51
N GLY A 150 -5.02 34.90 -9.18
CA GLY A 150 -4.87 36.07 -8.32
C GLY A 150 -3.66 36.06 -7.39
N LEU A 151 -2.89 34.98 -7.33
CA LEU A 151 -1.72 34.91 -6.45
C LEU A 151 -0.51 35.54 -7.12
N SER A 152 0.18 36.38 -6.35
CA SER A 152 1.48 36.91 -6.73
C SER A 152 2.53 35.79 -6.81
N ASP A 153 3.60 36.01 -7.59
CA ASP A 153 4.73 35.08 -7.66
C ASP A 153 5.33 34.82 -6.27
N GLU A 154 5.24 35.79 -5.36
CA GLU A 154 5.74 35.71 -3.99
C GLU A 154 4.87 34.78 -3.11
N GLU A 155 3.55 34.80 -3.28
CA GLU A 155 2.63 33.87 -2.62
C GLU A 155 2.78 32.44 -3.17
N LEU A 156 3.06 32.30 -4.46
CA LEU A 156 3.34 31.02 -5.09
C LEU A 156 4.69 30.45 -4.62
N ALA A 157 5.71 31.29 -4.47
CA ALA A 157 6.99 30.89 -3.89
C ALA A 157 6.83 30.47 -2.42
N ALA A 158 5.98 31.16 -1.65
CA ALA A 158 5.68 30.77 -0.26
C ALA A 158 4.99 29.40 -0.17
N LEU A 159 4.08 29.08 -1.08
CA LEU A 159 3.44 27.76 -1.17
C LEU A 159 4.45 26.64 -1.45
N PHE A 160 5.44 26.90 -2.30
CA PHE A 160 6.54 25.97 -2.52
C PHE A 160 7.36 25.76 -1.25
N LEU A 161 7.71 26.85 -0.55
CA LEU A 161 8.51 26.81 0.67
C LEU A 161 7.82 26.12 1.86
N GLU A 162 6.50 25.93 1.82
CA GLU A 162 5.76 25.16 2.83
C GLU A 162 6.15 23.68 2.83
N ARG A 163 6.62 23.16 1.69
CA ARG A 163 6.92 21.72 1.51
C ARG A 163 8.30 21.42 0.95
N TYR A 164 8.96 22.41 0.36
CA TYR A 164 10.20 22.24 -0.37
C TYR A 164 11.20 23.33 0.00
N SER A 165 12.48 22.99 -0.06
CA SER A 165 13.59 23.86 0.30
C SER A 165 14.04 24.75 -0.87
N VAL A 166 14.89 25.75 -0.58
CA VAL A 166 15.55 26.54 -1.65
C VAL A 166 16.48 25.67 -2.50
N ASP A 167 17.06 24.61 -1.93
CA ASP A 167 17.91 23.66 -2.67
C ASP A 167 17.11 22.83 -3.66
N ASP A 168 15.89 22.45 -3.29
CA ASP A 168 14.93 21.82 -4.21
C ASP A 168 14.62 22.70 -5.41
N ALA A 169 14.54 24.02 -5.21
CA ALA A 169 14.37 24.97 -6.32
C ALA A 169 15.58 24.98 -7.26
N ARG A 170 16.81 24.75 -6.77
CA ARG A 170 17.99 24.62 -7.65
C ARG A 170 17.95 23.34 -8.47
N VAL A 171 17.57 22.22 -7.85
CA VAL A 171 17.40 20.94 -8.55
C VAL A 171 16.34 21.07 -9.64
N LEU A 172 15.21 21.73 -9.34
CA LEU A 172 14.17 22.04 -10.32
C LEU A 172 14.67 22.94 -11.44
N ALA A 173 15.44 23.97 -11.12
CA ALA A 173 16.01 24.87 -12.11
C ALA A 173 16.88 24.09 -13.10
N GLU A 174 17.76 23.22 -12.62
CA GLU A 174 18.61 22.38 -13.45
C GLU A 174 17.77 21.41 -14.30
N GLN A 175 16.81 20.72 -13.69
CA GLN A 175 15.97 19.74 -14.37
C GLN A 175 15.07 20.37 -15.44
N TRP A 176 14.57 21.59 -15.19
CA TRP A 176 13.80 22.36 -16.16
C TRP A 176 14.64 23.01 -17.25
N GLY A 177 15.97 22.85 -17.20
CA GLY A 177 16.90 23.50 -18.12
C GLY A 177 16.84 25.02 -18.03
N ALA A 178 16.53 25.55 -16.84
CA ALA A 178 16.61 26.97 -16.57
C ALA A 178 18.08 27.43 -16.66
N PRO A 179 18.34 28.68 -17.09
CA PRO A 179 19.70 29.19 -17.17
C PRO A 179 20.33 29.29 -15.77
N ALA A 180 21.64 29.18 -15.67
CA ALA A 180 22.35 29.15 -14.38
C ALA A 180 22.21 30.45 -13.55
N ASP A 181 21.79 31.55 -14.17
CA ASP A 181 21.51 32.84 -13.55
C ASP A 181 20.01 33.10 -13.33
N VAL A 182 19.17 32.07 -13.45
CA VAL A 182 17.74 32.18 -13.13
C VAL A 182 17.54 32.58 -11.68
N ASP A 183 16.59 33.49 -11.43
CA ASP A 183 16.17 33.82 -10.08
C ASP A 183 15.43 32.61 -9.49
N LEU A 184 15.90 32.12 -8.34
CA LEU A 184 15.26 30.99 -7.67
C LEU A 184 13.84 31.33 -7.20
N ALA A 185 13.53 32.60 -6.95
CA ALA A 185 12.16 33.02 -6.64
C ALA A 185 11.20 32.72 -7.80
N ASP A 186 11.63 32.91 -9.05
CA ASP A 186 10.83 32.58 -10.24
C ASP A 186 10.63 31.07 -10.37
N VAL A 187 11.65 30.29 -10.03
CA VAL A 187 11.59 28.82 -10.04
C VAL A 187 10.64 28.32 -8.95
N GLN A 188 10.71 28.89 -7.74
CA GLN A 188 9.80 28.60 -6.63
C GLN A 188 8.37 28.98 -6.95
N ALA A 189 8.13 30.16 -7.53
CA ALA A 189 6.81 30.59 -7.96
C ALA A 189 6.22 29.65 -9.01
N ARG A 190 7.04 29.22 -9.98
CA ARG A 190 6.66 28.21 -10.97
C ARG A 190 6.36 26.87 -10.32
N ALA A 191 7.18 26.43 -9.37
CA ALA A 191 6.99 25.18 -8.64
C ALA A 191 5.73 25.21 -7.75
N GLY A 192 5.43 26.35 -7.11
CA GLY A 192 4.19 26.58 -6.38
C GLY A 192 2.95 26.50 -7.25
N ARG A 193 3.01 26.97 -8.50
CA ARG A 193 1.93 26.78 -9.49
C ARG A 193 1.71 25.30 -9.81
N GLU A 194 2.79 24.57 -10.07
CA GLU A 194 2.73 23.12 -10.34
C GLU A 194 2.19 22.35 -9.12
N LEU A 195 2.63 22.69 -7.91
CA LEU A 195 2.15 22.05 -6.67
C LEU A 195 0.66 22.18 -6.44
N ARG A 196 0.02 23.26 -6.88
CA ARG A 196 -1.45 23.38 -6.78
C ARG A 196 -2.18 22.51 -7.79
N GLY A 197 -1.58 22.24 -8.95
CA GLY A 197 -2.17 21.37 -9.97
C GLY A 197 -2.01 19.88 -9.66
N VAL A 198 -0.82 19.48 -9.19
CA VAL A 198 -0.45 18.06 -9.05
C VAL A 198 -0.36 17.60 -7.58
N GLY A 199 -0.39 18.53 -6.62
CA GLY A 199 -0.28 18.24 -5.17
C GLY A 199 1.14 17.92 -4.68
N VAL A 200 1.99 17.35 -5.54
CA VAL A 200 3.39 16.99 -5.30
C VAL A 200 4.17 17.20 -6.59
N LEU A 201 5.39 17.75 -6.50
CA LEU A 201 6.27 17.86 -7.67
C LEU A 201 6.85 16.48 -7.99
N PRO A 202 6.61 15.93 -9.20
CA PRO A 202 6.88 14.51 -9.51
C PRO A 202 8.36 14.10 -9.53
N PHE A 203 9.29 15.02 -9.25
CA PHE A 203 10.74 14.79 -9.43
C PHE A 203 11.61 15.35 -8.31
N VAL A 204 10.99 16.01 -7.34
CA VAL A 204 11.68 16.47 -6.14
C VAL A 204 11.00 15.72 -5.01
N GLU A 205 11.69 14.72 -4.48
CA GLU A 205 11.35 14.28 -3.14
C GLU A 205 11.53 15.50 -2.24
N PRO A 206 10.49 15.98 -1.53
CA PRO A 206 10.62 17.15 -0.67
C PRO A 206 11.83 16.93 0.23
N ALA A 207 12.81 17.83 0.17
CA ALA A 207 14.14 17.57 0.70
C ALA A 207 14.10 16.90 2.07
N GLN A 208 14.36 15.59 2.10
CA GLN A 208 15.02 14.99 3.24
C GLN A 208 16.44 15.56 3.21
N SER A 209 16.64 16.63 3.96
CA SER A 209 17.83 17.48 3.84
C SER A 209 19.10 16.68 4.09
N ALA A 210 19.78 16.28 3.01
CA ALA A 210 21.15 15.84 3.05
C ALA A 210 22.05 17.07 3.19
N VAL A 211 22.41 17.37 4.44
CA VAL A 211 23.43 18.37 4.77
C VAL A 211 24.80 17.82 4.35
N ALA A 212 25.24 18.14 3.14
CA ALA A 212 26.67 18.11 2.82
C ALA A 212 27.32 19.34 3.46
N VAL A 213 27.74 19.22 4.71
CA VAL A 213 28.62 20.22 5.35
C VAL A 213 29.97 20.14 4.64
N ASP A 214 30.25 21.13 3.79
CA ASP A 214 31.59 21.39 3.29
C ASP A 214 32.45 21.90 4.46
N ASP A 215 33.41 21.09 4.88
CA ASP A 215 34.19 21.19 6.12
C ASP A 215 35.32 22.26 6.06
N ASP A 216 35.17 23.31 5.25
CA ASP A 216 36.23 24.31 5.01
C ASP A 216 35.76 25.77 5.14
N ALA A 217 35.26 26.13 6.32
CA ALA A 217 35.08 27.52 6.72
C ALA A 217 35.58 27.76 8.15
N THR A 218 36.89 27.66 8.33
CA THR A 218 37.56 28.19 9.52
C THR A 218 37.55 29.73 9.46
N ALA A 219 36.57 30.35 10.12
CA ALA A 219 36.60 31.71 10.72
C ALA A 219 35.31 32.52 10.53
N VAL A 220 34.21 32.07 11.14
CA VAL A 220 33.17 32.99 11.63
C VAL A 220 32.74 32.48 13.00
N ASP A 221 33.62 32.78 13.97
CA ASP A 221 33.38 32.61 15.39
C ASP A 221 32.41 33.71 15.85
N ASP A 222 31.45 33.32 16.69
CA ASP A 222 30.50 34.16 17.42
C ASP A 222 29.28 34.74 16.66
N LEU A 223 28.10 34.22 17.06
CA LEU A 223 26.75 34.83 16.99
C LEU A 223 25.80 34.42 15.86
N VAL A 224 25.63 33.11 15.60
CA VAL A 224 24.37 32.64 15.00
C VAL A 224 23.71 31.66 15.95
N ASP A 225 22.50 32.04 16.38
CA ASP A 225 21.67 31.35 17.37
C ASP A 225 21.42 29.88 17.00
N ASP A 226 21.63 29.03 18.00
CA ASP A 226 21.78 27.57 18.01
C ASP A 226 20.44 26.79 17.86
N GLU A 227 19.45 27.34 17.13
CA GLU A 227 18.05 26.85 17.20
C GLU A 227 17.50 26.21 15.92
N ALA A 228 18.28 26.07 14.85
CA ALA A 228 17.77 25.64 13.53
C ALA A 228 18.16 24.22 13.05
N VAL A 229 18.80 23.37 13.87
CA VAL A 229 19.41 22.11 13.37
C VAL A 229 18.61 20.83 13.72
N ALA A 230 17.46 20.91 14.40
CA ALA A 230 16.82 19.69 14.94
C ALA A 230 15.80 18.97 14.03
N VAL A 231 15.37 19.54 12.89
CA VAL A 231 14.20 19.02 12.15
C VAL A 231 14.53 17.86 11.20
N GLY A 232 15.77 17.75 10.72
CA GLY A 232 16.16 16.68 9.78
C GLY A 232 16.35 15.31 10.43
N ASP A 233 16.82 15.28 11.69
CA ASP A 233 17.15 14.04 12.39
C ASP A 233 15.91 13.23 12.76
N GLU A 234 14.79 13.89 13.11
CA GLU A 234 13.55 13.21 13.50
C GLU A 234 12.91 12.45 12.33
N ALA A 235 12.98 12.99 11.11
CA ALA A 235 12.43 12.32 9.92
C ALA A 235 13.23 11.06 9.57
N ALA A 236 14.56 11.15 9.56
CA ALA A 236 15.43 10.00 9.28
C ALA A 236 15.30 8.90 10.34
N GLU A 237 15.11 9.26 11.61
CA GLU A 237 14.84 8.30 12.68
C GLU A 237 13.49 7.61 12.49
N ALA A 238 12.43 8.36 12.14
CA ALA A 238 11.10 7.80 11.88
C ALA A 238 11.11 6.79 10.72
N GLU A 239 11.86 7.05 9.65
CA GLU A 239 12.03 6.10 8.55
C GLU A 239 12.78 4.84 8.95
N THR A 240 13.85 5.00 9.72
CA THR A 240 14.64 3.88 10.24
C THR A 240 13.79 2.98 11.12
N GLU A 241 12.98 3.56 12.00
CA GLU A 241 12.03 2.83 12.85
C GLU A 241 10.94 2.12 12.03
N ALA A 242 10.42 2.76 10.98
CA ALA A 242 9.43 2.13 10.11
C ALA A 242 10.05 0.94 9.35
N ALA A 243 11.22 1.11 8.75
CA ALA A 243 11.94 0.02 8.09
C ALA A 243 12.27 -1.14 9.06
N ALA A 244 12.58 -0.83 10.32
CA ALA A 244 12.78 -1.83 11.36
C ALA A 244 11.49 -2.60 11.70
N ALA A 245 10.35 -1.91 11.82
CA ALA A 245 9.05 -2.55 12.08
C ALA A 245 8.64 -3.53 10.98
N PHE A 246 8.97 -3.22 9.72
CA PHE A 246 8.76 -4.15 8.60
C PHE A 246 9.54 -5.46 8.78
N THR A 247 10.83 -5.37 9.10
CA THR A 247 11.67 -6.55 9.34
C THR A 247 11.30 -7.28 10.63
N GLU A 248 10.88 -6.57 11.69
CA GLU A 248 10.41 -7.17 12.94
C GLU A 248 9.10 -7.95 12.77
N ALA A 249 8.24 -7.52 11.84
CA ALA A 249 7.05 -8.26 11.43
C ALA A 249 7.36 -9.51 10.60
N GLY A 250 8.63 -9.78 10.30
CA GLY A 250 9.09 -10.98 9.59
C GLY A 250 9.14 -10.85 8.07
N TYR A 251 9.01 -9.63 7.53
CA TYR A 251 9.15 -9.40 6.09
C TYR A 251 10.61 -9.19 5.68
N SER A 252 10.96 -9.78 4.55
CA SER A 252 12.30 -9.79 3.96
C SER A 252 12.53 -8.60 3.00
N ASP A 253 13.77 -8.37 2.56
CA ASP A 253 14.03 -7.35 1.53
C ASP A 253 13.43 -7.75 0.16
N ASP A 254 13.28 -9.04 -0.11
CA ASP A 254 12.61 -9.55 -1.33
C ASP A 254 11.12 -9.18 -1.31
N ASP A 255 10.47 -9.29 -0.15
CA ASP A 255 9.08 -8.85 0.05
C ASP A 255 8.90 -7.36 -0.25
N ALA A 256 9.88 -6.54 0.15
CA ALA A 256 9.87 -5.10 -0.12
C ALA A 256 10.02 -4.79 -1.62
N GLU A 257 10.79 -5.59 -2.37
CA GLU A 257 10.91 -5.45 -3.82
C GLU A 257 9.59 -5.76 -4.53
N VAL A 258 8.87 -6.81 -4.11
CA VAL A 258 7.53 -7.10 -4.66
C VAL A 258 6.55 -5.99 -4.30
N LEU A 259 6.55 -5.50 -3.05
CA LEU A 259 5.72 -4.38 -2.63
C LEU A 259 5.98 -3.12 -3.46
N SER A 260 7.24 -2.84 -3.81
CA SER A 260 7.57 -1.66 -4.62
C SER A 260 6.92 -1.70 -6.00
N GLN A 261 6.81 -2.88 -6.60
CA GLN A 261 6.17 -3.08 -7.89
C GLN A 261 4.64 -2.95 -7.79
N VAL A 262 4.04 -3.53 -6.74
CA VAL A 262 2.59 -3.50 -6.53
C VAL A 262 2.13 -2.09 -6.17
N TRP A 263 2.82 -1.41 -5.25
CA TRP A 263 2.48 -0.08 -4.78
C TRP A 263 3.08 1.05 -5.62
N ARG A 264 3.88 0.70 -6.64
CA ARG A 264 4.57 1.64 -7.54
C ARG A 264 5.41 2.67 -6.79
N THR A 265 6.16 2.23 -5.79
CA THR A 265 7.15 3.09 -5.12
C THR A 265 8.44 3.15 -5.93
N PRO A 266 9.29 4.18 -5.75
CA PRO A 266 10.53 4.33 -6.52
C PRO A 266 11.49 3.15 -6.37
N ASP A 267 11.54 2.56 -5.18
CA ASP A 267 12.46 1.49 -4.81
C ASP A 267 11.90 0.63 -3.66
N ALA A 268 12.60 -0.47 -3.35
CA ALA A 268 12.24 -1.42 -2.30
C ALA A 268 12.35 -0.81 -0.88
N TYR A 269 13.32 0.06 -0.62
CA TYR A 269 13.45 0.71 0.70
C TYR A 269 12.26 1.65 0.96
N SER A 270 11.84 2.43 -0.04
CA SER A 270 10.63 3.25 0.02
C SER A 270 9.37 2.41 0.32
N ALA A 271 9.23 1.23 -0.30
CA ALA A 271 8.14 0.30 0.00
C ALA A 271 8.21 -0.22 1.43
N LYS A 272 9.41 -0.60 1.88
CA LYS A 272 9.71 -1.09 3.23
C LYS A 272 9.35 -0.07 4.31
N VAL A 273 9.79 1.19 4.17
CA VAL A 273 9.46 2.28 5.10
C VAL A 273 7.95 2.50 5.16
N ARG A 274 7.26 2.55 4.01
CA ARG A 274 5.81 2.74 3.97
C ARG A 274 5.04 1.57 4.60
N ALA A 275 5.42 0.33 4.27
CA ALA A 275 4.83 -0.87 4.85
C ALA A 275 5.06 -0.94 6.36
N GLY A 276 6.28 -0.61 6.79
CA GLY A 276 6.64 -0.43 8.19
C GLY A 276 5.77 0.59 8.93
N GLY A 277 5.45 1.71 8.30
CA GLY A 277 4.52 2.71 8.83
C GLY A 277 3.15 2.11 9.16
N PHE A 278 2.56 1.35 8.24
CA PHE A 278 1.29 0.66 8.47
C PHE A 278 1.37 -0.32 9.65
N LEU A 279 2.43 -1.11 9.71
CA LEU A 279 2.63 -2.10 10.77
C LEU A 279 2.76 -1.44 12.15
N ARG A 280 3.46 -0.30 12.24
CA ARG A 280 3.56 0.50 13.47
C ARG A 280 2.20 1.05 13.93
N ASP A 281 1.35 1.41 12.98
CA ASP A 281 -0.02 1.86 13.25
C ASP A 281 -0.99 0.70 13.56
N GLY A 282 -0.50 -0.55 13.53
CA GLY A 282 -1.28 -1.75 13.77
C GLY A 282 -2.21 -2.12 12.59
N ILE A 283 -1.92 -1.59 11.40
CA ILE A 283 -2.64 -1.88 10.16
C ILE A 283 -1.90 -3.02 9.46
N ALA A 284 -2.58 -4.15 9.26
CA ALA A 284 -2.03 -5.24 8.48
C ALA A 284 -1.83 -4.80 7.03
N LEU A 285 -0.79 -5.30 6.34
CA LEU A 285 -0.54 -4.90 4.95
C LEU A 285 -1.72 -5.25 4.02
N ALA A 286 -2.48 -6.30 4.33
CA ALA A 286 -3.71 -6.66 3.62
C ALA A 286 -4.83 -5.62 3.75
N ASP A 287 -4.85 -4.87 4.85
CA ASP A 287 -5.80 -3.78 5.10
C ASP A 287 -5.27 -2.42 4.62
N SER A 288 -4.09 -2.39 4.00
CA SER A 288 -3.49 -1.17 3.45
C SER A 288 -4.39 -0.56 2.38
N PRO A 289 -4.53 0.78 2.31
CA PRO A 289 -5.26 1.45 1.23
C PRO A 289 -4.65 1.22 -0.16
N PHE A 290 -3.44 0.66 -0.23
CA PHE A 290 -2.75 0.29 -1.47
C PHE A 290 -2.97 -1.17 -1.86
N ALA A 291 -3.64 -1.96 -1.02
CA ALA A 291 -4.08 -3.28 -1.40
C ALA A 291 -5.10 -3.16 -2.54
N THR A 292 -4.91 -3.91 -3.62
CA THR A 292 -5.81 -3.88 -4.79
C THR A 292 -6.57 -5.20 -4.90
N PRO A 293 -7.64 -5.41 -4.11
CA PRO A 293 -8.39 -6.68 -4.13
C PRO A 293 -8.99 -6.98 -5.51
N GLU A 294 -9.30 -5.94 -6.28
CA GLU A 294 -9.79 -6.03 -7.67
C GLU A 294 -8.73 -6.64 -8.59
N ALA A 295 -7.44 -6.41 -8.33
CA ALA A 295 -6.35 -6.93 -9.17
C ALA A 295 -6.25 -8.45 -9.11
N ALA A 296 -6.65 -9.08 -8.00
CA ALA A 296 -6.72 -10.53 -7.87
C ALA A 296 -7.95 -11.11 -8.60
N SER A 297 -9.07 -10.40 -8.60
CA SER A 297 -10.31 -10.85 -9.26
C SER A 297 -10.21 -10.95 -10.78
N ALA A 298 -9.25 -10.25 -11.39
CA ALA A 298 -8.99 -10.29 -12.83
C ALA A 298 -8.27 -11.57 -13.28
N LEU A 299 -7.67 -12.33 -12.34
CA LEU A 299 -6.94 -13.55 -12.63
C LEU A 299 -7.83 -14.77 -12.38
N ASN A 300 -7.73 -15.76 -13.26
CA ASN A 300 -8.36 -17.05 -13.02
C ASN A 300 -7.54 -17.89 -12.03
N ARG A 301 -8.13 -19.00 -11.59
CA ARG A 301 -7.56 -19.88 -10.56
C ARG A 301 -6.17 -20.42 -10.93
N ASP A 302 -5.94 -20.78 -12.18
CA ASP A 302 -4.65 -21.30 -12.64
C ASP A 302 -3.58 -20.19 -12.67
N GLU A 303 -3.96 -18.97 -13.05
CA GLU A 303 -3.07 -17.81 -13.03
C GLU A 303 -2.66 -17.42 -11.61
N LEU A 304 -3.58 -17.50 -10.64
CA LEU A 304 -3.30 -17.26 -9.23
C LEU A 304 -2.33 -18.32 -8.66
N ALA A 305 -2.55 -19.59 -9.01
CA ALA A 305 -1.62 -20.65 -8.62
C ALA A 305 -0.23 -20.50 -9.29
N GLN A 306 -0.21 -20.06 -10.55
CA GLN A 306 1.04 -19.76 -11.26
C GLN A 306 1.76 -18.55 -10.64
N LEU A 307 1.03 -17.53 -10.19
CA LEU A 307 1.63 -16.38 -9.50
C LEU A 307 2.38 -16.83 -8.25
N PHE A 308 1.75 -17.65 -7.39
CA PHE A 308 2.39 -18.23 -6.21
C PHE A 308 3.74 -18.91 -6.54
N THR A 309 3.75 -19.83 -7.51
CA THR A 309 4.97 -20.55 -7.88
C THR A 309 6.02 -19.67 -8.56
N THR A 310 5.59 -18.68 -9.35
CA THR A 310 6.51 -17.75 -10.04
C THR A 310 7.13 -16.73 -9.08
N SER A 311 6.44 -16.44 -7.98
CA SER A 311 6.95 -15.63 -6.86
C SER A 311 7.99 -16.35 -5.99
N GLY A 312 8.40 -17.57 -6.36
CA GLY A 312 9.46 -18.32 -5.67
C GLY A 312 8.97 -19.24 -4.55
N TYR A 313 7.66 -19.27 -4.27
CA TYR A 313 7.10 -20.18 -3.28
C TYR A 313 7.02 -21.62 -3.80
N THR A 314 7.30 -22.55 -2.92
CA THR A 314 7.43 -23.98 -3.18
C THR A 314 6.16 -24.76 -2.85
N ALA A 315 6.12 -26.04 -3.21
CA ALA A 315 5.01 -26.91 -2.85
C ALA A 315 4.93 -27.11 -1.32
N GLU A 316 6.09 -27.14 -0.66
CA GLU A 316 6.22 -27.22 0.79
C GLU A 316 5.58 -25.99 1.47
N ASP A 317 5.78 -24.79 0.91
CA ASP A 317 5.15 -23.56 1.41
C ASP A 317 3.63 -23.63 1.28
N ALA A 318 3.13 -24.17 0.17
CA ALA A 318 1.70 -24.38 -0.02
C ALA A 318 1.10 -25.37 0.99
N GLU A 319 1.84 -26.41 1.40
CA GLU A 319 1.41 -27.33 2.45
C GLU A 319 1.35 -26.65 3.83
N VAL A 320 2.32 -25.79 4.15
CA VAL A 320 2.31 -24.99 5.37
C VAL A 320 1.10 -24.06 5.39
N LEU A 321 0.84 -23.36 4.29
CA LEU A 321 -0.32 -22.46 4.16
C LEU A 321 -1.65 -23.23 4.23
N ALA A 322 -1.74 -24.38 3.58
CA ALA A 322 -2.92 -25.25 3.64
C ALA A 322 -3.24 -25.69 5.08
N SER A 323 -2.22 -26.12 5.81
CA SER A 323 -2.32 -26.47 7.22
C SER A 323 -2.73 -25.28 8.08
N LEU A 324 -2.11 -24.12 7.86
CA LEU A 324 -2.36 -22.89 8.62
C LEU A 324 -3.79 -22.36 8.41
N TRP A 325 -4.28 -22.39 7.16
CA TRP A 325 -5.59 -21.86 6.80
C TRP A 325 -6.71 -22.90 6.88
N GLY A 326 -6.38 -24.16 7.11
CA GLY A 326 -7.36 -25.24 7.22
C GLY A 326 -8.06 -25.56 5.90
N MET A 327 -7.34 -25.49 4.78
CA MET A 327 -7.85 -25.81 3.43
C MET A 327 -6.92 -26.80 2.72
N ASP A 328 -7.30 -27.30 1.53
CA ASP A 328 -6.40 -28.16 0.77
C ASP A 328 -5.27 -27.37 0.08
N VAL A 329 -4.20 -28.07 -0.31
CA VAL A 329 -2.99 -27.46 -0.89
C VAL A 329 -3.32 -26.65 -2.15
N ALA A 330 -4.24 -27.11 -2.99
CA ALA A 330 -4.58 -26.39 -4.22
C ALA A 330 -5.43 -25.14 -3.94
N ASP A 331 -6.35 -25.19 -2.97
CA ASP A 331 -7.06 -24.01 -2.46
C ASP A 331 -6.09 -23.00 -1.82
N ALA A 332 -5.13 -23.48 -1.03
CA ALA A 332 -4.13 -22.64 -0.38
C ALA A 332 -3.22 -21.94 -1.38
N THR A 333 -2.73 -22.63 -2.42
CA THR A 333 -1.93 -22.00 -3.48
C THR A 333 -2.68 -20.87 -4.17
N VAL A 334 -3.98 -21.03 -4.42
CA VAL A 334 -4.82 -20.03 -5.08
C VAL A 334 -5.08 -18.84 -4.16
N ALA A 335 -5.46 -19.10 -2.90
CA ALA A 335 -5.64 -18.06 -1.90
C ALA A 335 -4.33 -17.27 -1.68
N ALA A 336 -3.20 -17.96 -1.68
CA ALA A 336 -1.88 -17.32 -1.62
C ALA A 336 -1.59 -16.46 -2.86
N GLY A 337 -1.97 -16.92 -4.06
CA GLY A 337 -1.92 -16.08 -5.26
C GLY A 337 -2.79 -14.82 -5.15
N VAL A 338 -3.96 -14.90 -4.52
CA VAL A 338 -4.83 -13.73 -4.28
C VAL A 338 -4.14 -12.74 -3.34
N GLU A 339 -3.57 -13.23 -2.23
CA GLU A 339 -2.83 -12.40 -1.28
C GLU A 339 -1.59 -11.76 -1.92
N LEU A 340 -0.81 -12.51 -2.70
CA LEU A 340 0.33 -11.97 -3.44
C LEU A 340 -0.08 -10.92 -4.46
N LYS A 341 -1.23 -11.08 -5.12
CA LYS A 341 -1.70 -10.09 -6.08
C LYS A 341 -2.23 -8.84 -5.39
N THR A 342 -2.84 -8.99 -4.22
CA THR A 342 -3.50 -7.92 -3.48
C THR A 342 -2.51 -7.11 -2.66
N VAL A 343 -1.62 -7.81 -1.95
CA VAL A 343 -0.72 -7.27 -0.93
C VAL A 343 0.74 -7.31 -1.38
N GLY A 344 1.09 -8.15 -2.36
CA GLY A 344 2.45 -8.34 -2.83
C GLY A 344 3.25 -9.41 -2.08
N VAL A 345 2.84 -9.79 -0.87
CA VAL A 345 3.66 -10.61 0.04
C VAL A 345 2.80 -11.58 0.85
N LEU A 346 3.31 -12.77 1.14
CA LEU A 346 2.63 -13.73 2.02
C LEU A 346 3.09 -13.54 3.47
N PRO A 347 2.20 -13.44 4.46
CA PRO A 347 2.61 -12.92 5.77
C PRO A 347 3.43 -13.87 6.66
N PHE A 348 3.87 -15.05 6.20
CA PHE A 348 4.41 -16.07 7.11
C PHE A 348 5.40 -17.10 6.54
N VAL A 349 5.88 -16.99 5.30
CA VAL A 349 6.69 -18.10 4.73
C VAL A 349 8.14 -18.10 5.19
N ASP A 350 8.64 -17.01 5.77
CA ASP A 350 9.99 -16.95 6.37
C ASP A 350 10.07 -17.51 7.79
N VAL A 351 9.04 -18.26 8.24
CA VAL A 351 9.22 -19.11 9.42
C VAL A 351 10.27 -20.15 9.07
N VAL A 352 11.53 -19.87 9.44
CA VAL A 352 12.64 -20.81 9.46
C VAL A 352 12.15 -22.03 10.23
N LEU A 353 11.62 -23.02 9.50
CA LEU A 353 11.37 -24.32 10.06
C LEU A 353 12.73 -24.80 10.57
N PRO A 354 12.84 -25.18 11.85
CA PRO A 354 14.10 -25.68 12.39
C PRO A 354 14.62 -26.78 11.45
N ASP A 355 15.94 -26.79 11.22
CA ASP A 355 16.62 -27.72 10.27
C ASP A 355 16.19 -29.19 10.46
N ASP A 356 15.67 -29.52 11.63
CA ASP A 356 15.11 -30.81 12.03
C ASP A 356 13.83 -31.23 11.26
N ALA A 357 13.23 -30.33 10.48
CA ALA A 357 11.98 -30.55 9.72
C ALA A 357 12.16 -30.66 8.18
N ARG A 358 13.41 -30.59 7.68
CA ARG A 358 13.76 -30.83 6.26
C ARG A 358 14.36 -32.23 6.05
#